data_AF-A0A1H3AA53-F1
#
_entry.id   AF-A0A1H3AA53-F1
#
_cell.length_a   1.000
_cell.length_b   1.000
_cell.length_c   1.000
_cell.angle_alpha   90.00
_cell.angle_beta   90.00
_cell.angle_gamma   90.00
#
_symmetry.space_group_name_H-M   'P 1'
#
loop_
_entity.id
_entity.type
_entity.pdbx_description
1 polymer ?
#
loop_
_entity_poly.entity_id
_entity_poly.type
_entity_poly.pdbx_seq_one_letter_code
_entity_poly.pdbx_strand_id
1 'polypeptide(L)' 'FLKRDSEATLKELKFTEGYLVKHRENFEASGQKPLTESFTISARKIEMGTGAFENEWV' A
#
# COMPACT_ATOMS: atom_id res chain seq x y z
N PHE A 1 4.48 -6.95 -4.91
CA PHE A 1 5.78 -7.35 -4.33
C PHE A 1 6.53 -8.20 -5.34
N LEU A 2 7.75 -7.80 -5.69
CA LEU A 2 8.63 -8.54 -6.60
C LEU A 2 9.61 -9.40 -5.81
N LYS A 3 10.18 -10.42 -6.47
CA LYS A 3 11.30 -11.16 -5.91
C LYS A 3 12.54 -10.26 -5.82
N ARG A 4 13.47 -10.58 -4.93
CA ARG A 4 14.71 -9.78 -4.73
C ARG A 4 15.74 -10.05 -5.83
N ASP A 5 15.74 -11.27 -6.35
CA ASP A 5 16.67 -11.81 -7.33
C ASP A 5 16.18 -11.73 -8.78
N SER A 6 14.89 -11.44 -8.98
CA SER A 6 14.28 -11.34 -10.31
C SER A 6 13.08 -10.40 -10.31
N GLU A 7 12.69 -9.93 -11.50
CA GLU A 7 11.49 -9.08 -11.68
C GLU A 7 10.18 -9.89 -11.67
N ALA A 8 10.20 -11.14 -11.21
CA ALA A 8 9.00 -11.96 -11.10
C ALA A 8 8.11 -11.51 -9.93
N THR A 9 6.80 -11.54 -10.12
CA THR A 9 5.82 -11.26 -9.07
C THR A 9 5.90 -12.31 -7.96
N LEU A 10 6.15 -11.86 -6.72
CA LEU A 10 6.17 -12.72 -5.53
C LEU A 10 4.80 -12.76 -4.85
N LYS A 11 4.26 -11.58 -4.55
CA LYS A 11 2.92 -11.39 -3.97
C LYS A 11 2.27 -10.18 -4.60
N GLU A 12 0.99 -10.25 -4.83
CA GLU A 12 0.20 -9.12 -5.31
C GLU A 12 -0.93 -8.87 -4.32
N LEU A 13 -0.98 -7.64 -3.80
CA LEU A 13 -2.08 -7.18 -2.97
C LEU A 13 -2.99 -6.33 -3.85
N LYS A 14 -4.25 -6.74 -3.95
CA LYS A 14 -5.30 -6.00 -4.65
C LYS A 14 -6.22 -5.38 -3.61
N PHE A 15 -6.62 -4.14 -3.84
CA PHE A 15 -7.60 -3.46 -3.02
C PHE A 15 -8.71 -2.88 -3.90
N THR A 16 -9.93 -2.83 -3.36
CA THR A 16 -11.11 -2.30 -4.06
C THR A 16 -11.76 -1.23 -3.20
N GLU A 17 -12.18 -0.13 -3.84
CA GLU A 17 -12.78 1.05 -3.19
C GLU A 17 -11.91 1.58 -2.05
N GLY A 18 -10.76 2.14 -2.41
CA GLY A 18 -9.81 2.76 -1.49
C GLY A 18 -10.04 4.26 -1.34
N TYR A 19 -10.11 4.74 -0.10
CA TYR A 19 -10.16 6.16 0.25
C TYR A 19 -8.88 6.59 0.96
N LEU A 20 -8.33 7.73 0.56
CA LEU A 20 -7.20 8.35 1.24
C LEU A 20 -7.65 8.94 2.58
N VAL A 21 -7.22 8.35 3.69
CA VAL A 21 -7.63 8.83 5.04
C VAL A 21 -6.56 9.71 5.69
N LYS A 22 -5.30 9.54 5.30
CA LYS A 22 -4.17 10.33 5.80
C LYS A 22 -3.13 10.50 4.71
N HIS A 23 -2.56 11.68 4.63
CA HIS A 23 -1.46 12.03 3.75
C HIS A 23 -0.46 12.90 4.51
N ARG A 24 0.83 12.59 4.38
CA ARG A 24 1.92 13.37 4.95
C ARG A 24 3.10 13.35 4.00
N GLU A 25 3.57 14.53 3.67
CA GLU A 25 4.84 14.73 2.99
C GLU A 25 5.88 15.18 4.02
N ASN A 26 7.07 14.60 3.94
CA ASN A 26 8.17 14.91 4.84
C ASN A 26 9.45 15.19 4.04
N PHE A 27 10.05 16.34 4.32
CA PHE A 27 11.34 16.72 3.75
C PHE A 27 12.41 16.78 4.84
N GLU A 28 13.56 16.16 4.56
CA GLU A 28 14.72 16.15 5.46
C GLU A 28 16.01 16.37 4.66
N ALA A 29 16.57 17.59 4.76
CA ALA A 29 17.72 18.00 3.94
C ALA A 29 18.99 17.17 4.14
N SER A 30 19.19 16.60 5.34
CA SER A 30 20.36 15.80 5.70
C SER A 30 20.16 14.29 5.60
N GLY A 31 18.94 13.84 5.30
CA GLY A 31 18.58 12.44 5.28
C GLY A 31 18.98 11.72 3.99
N GLN A 32 19.13 10.39 4.04
CA GLN A 32 19.37 9.57 2.84
C GLN A 32 18.18 9.58 1.86
N LYS A 33 16.97 9.90 2.35
CA LYS A 33 15.74 10.04 1.55
C LYS A 33 15.16 11.43 1.78
N PRO A 34 15.63 12.44 1.04
CA PRO A 34 15.36 13.83 1.36
C PRO A 34 13.89 14.22 1.21
N LEU A 35 13.12 13.51 0.38
CA LEU A 35 11.68 13.68 0.27
C LEU A 35 11.00 12.32 0.41
N THR A 36 10.03 12.21 1.32
CA THR A 36 9.24 11.00 1.52
C THR A 36 7.76 11.37 1.65
N GLU A 37 6.93 10.71 0.86
CA GLU A 37 5.48 10.78 0.98
C GLU A 37 4.98 9.52 1.70
N SER A 38 4.07 9.72 2.65
CA SER A 38 3.42 8.66 3.41
C SER A 38 1.92 8.89 3.39
N PHE A 39 1.19 7.90 2.90
CA PHE A 39 -0.26 7.95 2.86
C PHE A 39 -0.86 6.66 3.41
N THR A 40 -2.09 6.77 3.91
CA THR A 40 -2.88 5.65 4.41
C THR A 40 -4.17 5.57 3.61
N ILE A 41 -4.43 4.39 3.06
CA ILE A 41 -5.65 4.09 2.32
C ILE A 41 -6.52 3.18 3.19
N SER A 42 -7.79 3.56 3.34
CA SER A 42 -8.83 2.69 3.87
C SER A 42 -9.56 2.05 2.70
N ALA A 43 -9.48 0.74 2.54
CA ALA A 43 -10.13 0.00 1.46
C ALA A 43 -11.33 -0.80 1.98
N ARG A 44 -12.40 -0.91 1.18
CA ARG A 44 -13.53 -1.81 1.49
C ARG A 44 -13.10 -3.27 1.46
N LYS A 45 -12.32 -3.66 0.46
CA LYS A 45 -11.87 -5.03 0.25
C LYS A 45 -10.37 -5.09 -0.04
N ILE A 46 -9.71 -6.10 0.51
CA ILE A 46 -8.32 -6.46 0.19
C ILE A 46 -8.23 -7.96 -0.13
N GLU A 47 -7.42 -8.29 -1.14
CA GLU A 47 -7.20 -9.67 -1.60
C GLU A 47 -5.71 -9.90 -1.83
N MET A 48 -5.22 -11.07 -1.40
CA MET A 48 -3.84 -11.51 -1.65
C MET A 48 -3.76 -13.03 -1.71
N GLY A 49 -3.41 -13.56 -2.89
CA GLY A 49 -3.41 -15.01 -3.12
C GLY A 49 -4.81 -15.58 -2.99
N THR A 50 -5.02 -16.49 -2.04
CA THR A 50 -6.33 -17.10 -1.74
C THR A 50 -7.08 -16.43 -0.60
N GLY A 51 -6.45 -15.48 0.11
CA GLY A 51 -7.06 -14.75 1.21
C GLY A 51 -7.78 -13.50 0.72
N ALA A 52 -9.02 -13.31 1.16
CA ALA A 52 -9.82 -12.11 0.93
C ALA A 52 -10.41 -11.61 2.24
N PHE A 53 -10.44 -10.30 2.42
CA PHE A 53 -11.12 -9.63 3.52
C PHE A 53 -11.96 -8.48 2.96
N GLU A 54 -13.24 -8.44 3.32
CA GLU A 54 -14.21 -7.45 2.87
C GLU A 54 -14.99 -6.91 4.07
N ASN A 55 -15.07 -5.58 4.18
CA ASN A 55 -15.95 -4.94 5.15
C ASN A 55 -17.38 -4.89 4.57
N GLU A 56 -18.30 -5.60 5.19
CA GLU A 56 -19.73 -5.39 4.95
C GLU A 56 -20.16 -4.12 5.67
N TRP A 57 -20.54 -3.11 4.90
CA TRP A 57 -21.13 -1.88 5.44
C TRP A 57 -22.60 -2.17 5.73
N VAL A 58 -22.97 -2.27 7.01
CA VAL A 58 -24.35 -2.36 7.49
C VAL A 58 -24.87 -0.98 7.84
#